data_AF-X1JDX5-F1
#
_entry.id   AF-X1JDX5-F1
#
_cell.length_a   1.000
_cell.length_b   1.000
_cell.length_c   1.000
_cell.angle_alpha   90.00
_cell.angle_beta   90.00
_cell.angle_gamma   90.00
#
_symmetry.space_group_name_H-M   'P 1'
#
loop_
_entity.id
_entity.type
_entity.pdbx_description
1 polymer ?
#
loop_
_entity_poly.entity_id
_entity_poly.type
_entity_poly.pdbx_seq_one_letter_code
_entity_poly.pdbx_strand_id
1 'polypeptide(L)'
;MFSLYLVITLPMAIAKFLNTKKVTFFFLTVLMLFVLFSTGTRSAWFGFVLSIACLFIFLLILKKRENIKNFLKWVAILIGCGVFLIFVSGKGKEIGSRAKDVFLLKKVEPGAYYQRFLIWNCSLDMIKESPIVGQGANCFELFFPYKQSKYLSMDKYKRYKIWRTHGNAAHNQILDFCSEIGFLGFGMFILLLFTFFKKGFTLIKNEEKIERKIFIFSLMAGIFAFLIDNFFNVTFRFPGPMIAFWSVFGILLSRSENNSREIKIKKPLSVFLIILSLFVILKEIGVLVGSACYVRGQKFIGRKMIDSAIEEYKKCLKLDPTTVHGHYELGNAYLRGGKIDEAIKSYTNAYKVNPGYDEIFFNPVFDIV
;
A
#
# COMPACT_ATOMS: atom_id res chain seq x y z
N MET A 1 8.22 2.50 -0.84
CA MET A 1 7.85 1.16 -0.34
C MET A 1 8.69 0.70 0.85
N PHE A 2 10.03 0.76 0.78
CA PHE A 2 10.91 0.28 1.87
C PHE A 2 10.69 0.97 3.23
N SER A 3 10.33 2.26 3.24
CA SER A 3 10.04 3.04 4.45
C SER A 3 8.99 2.40 5.35
N LEU A 4 8.01 1.72 4.77
CA LEU A 4 6.86 1.14 5.48
C LEU A 4 7.24 -0.11 6.26
N TYR A 5 8.08 -0.95 5.65
CA TYR A 5 8.68 -2.09 6.33
C TYR A 5 9.48 -1.64 7.56
N LEU A 6 10.24 -0.55 7.41
CA LEU A 6 11.05 0.03 8.49
C LEU A 6 10.17 0.59 9.60
N VAL A 7 9.09 1.29 9.28
CA VAL A 7 8.16 1.86 10.27
C VAL A 7 7.53 0.77 11.15
N ILE A 8 7.18 -0.39 10.58
CA ILE A 8 6.64 -1.53 11.35
C ILE A 8 7.72 -2.14 12.27
N THR A 9 8.95 -2.28 11.77
CA THR A 9 9.99 -3.11 12.42
C THR A 9 10.93 -2.32 13.34
N LEU A 10 11.07 -1.01 13.14
CA LEU A 10 11.93 -0.13 13.94
C LEU A 10 11.62 -0.20 15.44
N PRO A 11 10.36 -0.09 15.91
CA PRO A 11 10.05 -0.20 17.34
C PRO A 11 10.54 -1.52 17.96
N MET A 12 10.55 -2.62 17.20
CA MET A 12 11.00 -3.92 17.68
C MET A 12 12.52 -3.99 17.81
N ALA A 13 13.25 -3.46 16.83
CA ALA A 13 14.71 -3.40 16.88
C ALA A 13 15.16 -2.60 18.12
N ILE A 14 14.45 -1.51 18.41
CA ILE A 14 14.66 -0.67 19.60
C ILE A 14 14.33 -1.44 20.87
N ALA A 15 13.17 -2.08 20.94
CA ALA A 15 12.80 -2.91 22.09
C ALA A 15 13.81 -4.03 22.35
N LYS A 16 14.33 -4.68 21.30
CA LYS A 16 15.37 -5.72 21.43
C LYS A 16 16.69 -5.15 21.92
N PHE A 17 17.09 -3.99 21.44
CA PHE A 17 18.27 -3.29 21.96
C PHE A 17 18.09 -2.94 23.45
N LEU A 18 16.97 -2.32 23.83
CA LEU A 18 16.68 -1.94 25.23
C LEU A 18 16.65 -3.15 26.19
N ASN A 19 16.21 -4.31 25.70
CA ASN A 19 16.12 -5.53 26.50
C ASN A 19 17.45 -6.29 26.60
N THR A 20 18.21 -6.37 25.51
CA THR A 20 19.40 -7.24 25.44
C THR A 20 20.71 -6.48 25.58
N LYS A 21 20.71 -5.17 25.38
CA LYS A 21 21.89 -4.30 25.28
C LYS A 21 22.93 -4.77 24.24
N LYS A 22 22.54 -5.67 23.31
CA LYS A 22 23.44 -6.17 22.26
C LYS A 22 23.66 -5.11 21.20
N VAL A 23 24.94 -4.85 20.92
CA VAL A 23 25.41 -3.86 19.93
C VAL A 23 24.89 -4.17 18.51
N THR A 24 24.61 -5.43 18.20
CA THR A 24 24.00 -5.82 16.91
C THR A 24 22.65 -5.13 16.66
N PHE A 25 21.76 -5.08 17.66
CA PHE A 25 20.46 -4.41 17.53
C PHE A 25 20.59 -2.88 17.48
N PHE A 26 21.65 -2.33 18.09
CA PHE A 26 21.99 -0.92 17.95
C PHE A 26 22.34 -0.58 16.50
N PHE A 27 23.32 -1.28 15.91
CA PHE A 27 23.71 -1.05 14.52
C PHE A 27 22.57 -1.32 13.55
N LEU A 28 21.76 -2.36 13.80
CA LEU A 28 20.58 -2.63 12.99
C LEU A 28 19.63 -1.44 12.99
N THR A 29 19.37 -0.85 14.16
CA THR A 29 18.46 0.30 14.24
C THR A 29 19.04 1.55 13.57
N VAL A 30 20.34 1.81 13.74
CA VAL A 30 21.03 2.92 13.06
C VAL A 30 20.92 2.75 11.53
N LEU A 31 21.17 1.55 11.03
CA LEU A 31 21.03 1.23 9.60
C LEU A 31 19.58 1.45 9.13
N MET A 32 18.60 0.93 9.88
CA MET A 32 17.19 1.10 9.54
C MET A 32 16.76 2.58 9.52
N LEU A 33 17.25 3.39 10.44
CA LEU A 33 16.99 4.83 10.46
C LEU A 33 17.66 5.55 9.30
N PHE A 34 18.88 5.17 8.94
CA PHE A 34 19.56 5.71 7.77
C PHE A 34 18.81 5.37 6.47
N VAL A 35 18.31 4.14 6.34
CA VAL A 35 17.49 3.76 5.18
C VAL A 35 16.16 4.52 5.20
N LEU A 36 15.50 4.64 6.35
CA LEU A 36 14.26 5.42 6.48
C LEU A 36 14.48 6.89 6.08
N PHE A 37 15.60 7.47 6.50
CA PHE A 37 16.02 8.81 6.10
C PHE A 37 16.19 8.93 4.59
N SER A 38 16.91 7.97 4.00
CA SER A 38 17.20 7.92 2.58
C SER A 38 15.93 7.78 1.72
N THR A 39 14.84 7.23 2.26
CA THR A 39 13.57 7.12 1.53
C THR A 39 12.87 8.46 1.29
N GLY A 40 13.11 9.49 2.12
CA GLY A 40 12.42 10.78 2.03
C GLY A 40 10.92 10.76 2.33
N THR A 41 10.36 9.63 2.78
CA THR A 41 8.92 9.47 3.03
C THR A 41 8.49 10.16 4.33
N ARG A 42 7.85 11.34 4.22
CA ARG A 42 7.47 12.18 5.39
C ARG A 42 6.47 11.52 6.33
N SER A 43 5.45 10.87 5.78
CA SER A 43 4.42 10.14 6.53
C SER A 43 5.03 9.02 7.38
N ALA A 44 6.09 8.37 6.88
CA ALA A 44 6.75 7.26 7.55
C ALA A 44 7.52 7.77 8.77
N TRP A 45 8.17 8.93 8.65
CA TRP A 45 8.78 9.63 9.78
C TRP A 45 7.75 10.03 10.83
N PHE A 46 6.59 10.54 10.41
CA PHE A 46 5.53 10.91 11.34
C PHE A 46 5.00 9.69 12.13
N GLY A 47 4.70 8.59 11.44
CA GLY A 47 4.31 7.33 12.06
C GLY A 47 5.38 6.79 13.01
N PHE A 48 6.65 6.81 12.59
CA PHE A 48 7.78 6.40 13.42
C PHE A 48 7.88 7.25 14.70
N VAL A 49 7.91 8.58 14.60
CA VAL A 49 8.04 9.48 15.76
C VAL A 49 6.92 9.23 16.77
N LEU A 50 5.67 9.09 16.30
CA LEU A 50 4.54 8.83 17.21
C LEU A 50 4.65 7.45 17.87
N SER A 51 5.12 6.43 17.15
CA SER A 51 5.36 5.09 17.70
C SER A 51 6.44 5.08 18.80
N ILE A 52 7.48 5.90 18.64
CA ILE A 52 8.55 6.06 19.62
C ILE A 52 8.06 6.84 20.83
N ALA A 53 7.25 7.88 20.63
CA ALA A 53 6.59 8.58 21.72
C ALA A 53 5.70 7.63 22.53
N CYS A 54 4.89 6.79 21.88
CA CYS A 54 4.10 5.76 22.55
C CYS A 54 4.97 4.76 23.33
N LEU A 55 6.06 4.29 22.75
CA LEU A 55 7.00 3.38 23.43
C LEU A 55 7.64 4.04 24.65
N PHE A 56 8.03 5.31 24.54
CA PHE A 56 8.58 6.09 25.65
C PHE A 56 7.57 6.27 26.78
N ILE A 57 6.34 6.68 26.47
CA ILE A 57 5.25 6.80 27.45
C ILE A 57 5.00 5.45 28.15
N PHE A 58 5.02 4.36 27.40
CA PHE A 58 4.87 3.02 27.97
C PHE A 58 6.00 2.66 28.94
N LEU A 59 7.25 3.01 28.63
CA LEU A 59 8.38 2.83 29.54
C LEU A 59 8.25 3.69 30.82
N LEU A 60 7.68 4.90 30.72
CA LEU A 60 7.36 5.74 31.88
C LEU A 60 6.32 5.06 32.78
N ILE A 61 5.25 4.51 32.20
CA ILE A 61 4.20 3.78 32.92
C ILE A 61 4.77 2.57 33.67
N LEU A 62 5.72 1.85 33.05
CA LEU A 62 6.41 0.72 33.70
C LEU A 62 7.43 1.15 34.78
N LYS A 63 7.60 2.46 35.05
CA LYS A 63 8.50 3.05 36.06
C LYS A 63 9.96 2.60 35.96
N LYS A 64 10.44 2.16 34.79
CA LYS A 64 11.80 1.62 34.63
C LYS A 64 12.81 2.74 34.39
N ARG A 65 13.21 3.44 35.46
CA ARG A 65 14.16 4.59 35.43
C ARG A 65 15.46 4.29 34.68
N GLU A 66 16.02 3.08 34.79
CA GLU A 66 17.23 2.69 34.05
C GLU A 66 16.97 2.61 32.53
N ASN A 67 15.84 2.01 32.11
CA ASN A 67 15.48 1.94 30.69
C ASN A 67 15.15 3.32 30.12
N ILE A 68 14.57 4.22 30.91
CA ILE A 68 14.31 5.61 30.50
C ILE A 68 15.64 6.34 30.26
N LYS A 69 16.60 6.24 31.20
CA LYS A 69 17.94 6.85 31.02
C LYS A 69 18.65 6.27 29.80
N ASN A 70 18.62 4.96 29.62
CA ASN A 70 19.24 4.30 28.47
C ASN A 70 18.55 4.68 27.16
N PHE A 71 17.22 4.78 27.15
CA PHE A 71 16.46 5.25 26.00
C PHE A 71 16.81 6.69 25.64
N LEU A 72 16.87 7.61 26.61
CA LEU A 72 17.24 9.01 26.35
C LEU A 72 18.68 9.15 25.86
N LYS A 73 19.64 8.44 26.48
CA LYS A 73 21.02 8.36 25.98
C LYS A 73 21.06 7.84 24.55
N TRP A 74 20.26 6.82 24.26
CA TRP A 74 20.19 6.20 22.95
C TRP A 74 19.57 7.13 21.90
N VAL A 75 18.51 7.85 22.22
CA VAL A 75 17.93 8.90 21.37
C VAL A 75 18.97 9.99 21.09
N ALA A 76 19.73 10.42 22.11
CA ALA A 76 20.80 11.40 21.93
C ALA A 76 21.91 10.89 21.00
N ILE A 77 22.33 9.63 21.15
CA ILE A 77 23.32 9.00 20.26
C ILE A 77 22.78 8.92 18.83
N LEU A 78 21.51 8.56 18.63
CA LEU A 78 20.92 8.52 17.29
C LEU A 78 20.83 9.88 16.63
N ILE A 79 20.46 10.92 17.40
CA ILE A 79 20.48 12.30 16.92
C ILE A 79 21.91 12.66 16.50
N GLY A 80 22.91 12.32 17.33
CA GLY A 80 24.32 12.51 17.01
C GLY A 80 24.77 11.79 15.74
N CYS A 81 24.44 10.50 15.60
CA CYS A 81 24.72 9.72 14.39
C CYS A 81 23.99 10.28 13.16
N GLY A 82 22.75 10.74 13.31
CA GLY A 82 21.98 11.37 12.25
C GLY A 82 22.65 12.65 11.78
N VAL A 83 23.02 13.54 12.69
CA VAL A 83 23.77 14.78 12.41
C VAL A 83 25.11 14.47 11.74
N PHE A 84 25.83 13.45 12.22
CA PHE A 84 27.09 13.01 11.64
C PHE A 84 26.93 12.47 10.20
N LEU A 85 25.91 11.65 9.93
CA LEU A 85 25.63 11.13 8.58
C LEU A 85 25.23 12.25 7.61
N ILE A 86 24.49 13.25 8.10
CA ILE A 86 24.14 14.46 7.33
C ILE A 86 25.42 15.25 6.97
N PHE A 87 26.36 15.35 7.91
CA PHE A 87 27.64 16.03 7.72
C PHE A 87 28.55 15.28 6.73
N VAL A 88 28.76 13.98 6.95
CA VAL A 88 29.67 13.14 6.13
C VAL A 88 29.17 12.96 4.70
N SER A 89 27.86 12.91 4.49
CA SER A 89 27.31 12.72 3.14
C SER A 89 27.49 13.93 2.22
N GLY A 90 28.00 15.07 2.71
CA GLY A 90 28.09 16.33 1.95
C GLY A 90 26.72 16.93 1.59
N LYS A 91 25.63 16.24 1.95
CA LYS A 91 24.25 16.63 1.66
C LYS A 91 23.69 17.60 2.69
N GLY A 92 24.48 18.15 3.62
CA GLY A 92 24.01 19.07 4.65
C GLY A 92 23.17 20.24 4.13
N LYS A 93 23.51 20.81 2.97
CA LYS A 93 22.71 21.87 2.31
C LYS A 93 21.39 21.34 1.72
N GLU A 94 21.45 20.21 1.02
CA GLU A 94 20.29 19.56 0.40
C GLU A 94 19.30 19.06 1.47
N ILE A 95 19.83 18.49 2.56
CA ILE A 95 19.10 18.02 3.73
C ILE A 95 18.58 19.19 4.55
N GLY A 96 19.35 20.26 4.73
CA GLY A 96 18.86 21.49 5.36
C GLY A 96 17.68 22.09 4.58
N SER A 97 17.73 22.03 3.24
CA SER A 97 16.60 22.43 2.40
C SER A 97 15.41 21.47 2.53
N ARG A 98 15.63 20.15 2.48
CA ARG A 98 14.58 19.14 2.63
C ARG A 98 13.96 19.14 4.03
N ALA A 99 14.75 19.31 5.09
CA ALA A 99 14.29 19.40 6.47
C ALA A 99 13.46 20.68 6.66
N LYS A 100 13.90 21.82 6.09
CA LYS A 100 13.07 23.03 5.99
C LYS A 100 11.78 22.76 5.21
N ASP A 101 11.81 22.01 4.11
CA ASP A 101 10.61 21.70 3.33
C ASP A 101 9.66 20.71 4.05
N VAL A 102 10.21 19.84 4.91
CA VAL A 102 9.46 18.89 5.75
C VAL A 102 8.84 19.61 6.96
N PHE A 103 9.56 20.56 7.59
CA PHE A 103 9.10 21.25 8.80
C PHE A 103 8.33 22.55 8.55
N LEU A 104 8.69 23.33 7.52
CA LEU A 104 8.14 24.68 7.30
C LEU A 104 6.98 24.73 6.31
N LEU A 105 6.58 23.61 5.68
CA LEU A 105 5.52 23.57 4.64
C LEU A 105 5.70 24.59 3.49
N LYS A 106 6.88 25.24 3.38
CA LYS A 106 7.09 26.45 2.59
C LYS A 106 7.29 26.21 1.09
N LYS A 107 7.63 24.98 0.70
CA LYS A 107 7.78 24.55 -0.70
C LYS A 107 6.96 23.30 -0.95
N VAL A 108 5.66 23.38 -0.72
CA VAL A 108 4.79 22.41 -1.37
C VAL A 108 4.12 23.15 -2.50
N GLU A 109 4.52 22.79 -3.72
CA GLU A 109 3.87 23.30 -4.92
C GLU A 109 2.35 23.14 -4.75
N PRO A 110 1.57 24.22 -4.93
CA PRO A 110 0.13 24.17 -4.71
C PRO A 110 -0.55 23.00 -5.43
N GLY A 111 0.01 22.57 -6.57
CA GLY A 111 -0.46 21.46 -7.39
C GLY A 111 -0.60 20.11 -6.70
N ALA A 112 0.41 19.69 -5.92
CA ALA A 112 0.40 18.35 -5.30
C ALA A 112 -0.75 18.18 -4.30
N TYR A 113 -1.13 19.26 -3.60
CA TYR A 113 -2.30 19.24 -2.72
C TYR A 113 -3.61 19.30 -3.49
N TYR A 114 -3.70 20.10 -4.54
CA TYR A 114 -4.90 20.17 -5.36
C TYR A 114 -5.24 18.83 -6.00
N GLN A 115 -4.23 18.13 -6.50
CA GLN A 115 -4.38 16.76 -6.99
C GLN A 115 -4.96 15.84 -5.91
N ARG A 116 -4.43 15.86 -4.68
CA ARG A 116 -4.94 15.04 -3.57
C ARG A 116 -6.36 15.41 -3.17
N PHE A 117 -6.69 16.70 -3.08
CA PHE A 117 -8.04 17.13 -2.75
C PHE A 117 -9.06 16.75 -3.83
N LEU A 118 -8.68 16.84 -5.11
CA LEU A 118 -9.49 16.33 -6.21
C LEU A 118 -9.73 14.83 -6.07
N ILE A 119 -8.67 14.06 -5.80
CA ILE A 119 -8.76 12.61 -5.55
C ILE A 119 -9.71 12.32 -4.38
N TRP A 120 -9.53 12.99 -3.24
CA TRP A 120 -10.36 12.77 -2.05
C TRP A 120 -11.81 13.15 -2.28
N ASN A 121 -12.10 14.23 -2.99
CA ASN A 121 -13.48 14.60 -3.35
C ASN A 121 -14.11 13.55 -4.26
N CYS A 122 -13.36 13.01 -5.22
CA CYS A 122 -13.83 11.88 -6.03
C CYS A 122 -14.08 10.64 -5.18
N SER A 123 -13.17 10.30 -4.26
CA SER A 123 -13.36 9.19 -3.31
C SER A 123 -14.61 9.36 -2.45
N LEU A 124 -14.89 10.58 -1.98
CA LEU A 124 -16.09 10.87 -1.21
C LEU A 124 -17.37 10.70 -2.04
N ASP A 125 -17.36 11.10 -3.32
CA ASP A 125 -18.50 10.85 -4.21
C ASP A 125 -18.69 9.34 -4.47
N MET A 126 -17.60 8.59 -4.64
CA MET A 126 -17.65 7.11 -4.74
C MET A 126 -18.25 6.47 -3.48
N ILE A 127 -17.87 6.93 -2.29
CA ILE A 127 -18.42 6.47 -1.01
C ILE A 127 -19.91 6.79 -0.91
N LYS A 128 -20.34 8.00 -1.31
CA LYS A 128 -21.75 8.40 -1.25
C LYS A 128 -22.65 7.54 -2.15
N GLU A 129 -22.14 7.12 -3.30
CA GLU A 129 -22.89 6.30 -4.24
C GLU A 129 -23.05 4.85 -3.79
N SER A 130 -22.04 4.29 -3.10
CA SER A 130 -22.09 2.93 -2.56
C SER A 130 -21.50 2.86 -1.15
N PRO A 131 -22.19 3.38 -0.13
CA PRO A 131 -21.62 3.54 1.20
C PRO A 131 -21.41 2.20 1.93
N ILE A 132 -22.27 1.20 1.68
CA ILE A 132 -22.24 -0.05 2.43
C ILE A 132 -21.14 -0.98 1.89
N VAL A 133 -21.14 -1.22 0.57
CA VAL A 133 -20.29 -2.22 -0.08
C VAL A 133 -19.13 -1.63 -0.88
N GLY A 134 -19.13 -0.30 -1.11
CA GLY A 134 -18.13 0.36 -1.94
C GLY A 134 -18.33 0.11 -3.43
N GLN A 135 -17.39 0.58 -4.23
CA GLN A 135 -17.39 0.45 -5.69
C GLN A 135 -16.82 -0.89 -6.18
N GLY A 136 -16.39 -1.76 -5.27
CA GLY A 136 -15.68 -3.00 -5.57
C GLY A 136 -14.19 -2.90 -5.21
N ALA A 137 -13.65 -4.01 -4.71
CA ALA A 137 -12.23 -4.11 -4.39
C ALA A 137 -11.37 -3.87 -5.64
N ASN A 138 -10.33 -3.04 -5.51
CA ASN A 138 -9.43 -2.66 -6.59
C ASN A 138 -10.11 -1.98 -7.80
N CYS A 139 -11.32 -1.44 -7.63
CA CYS A 139 -12.05 -0.73 -8.69
C CYS A 139 -11.83 0.79 -8.65
N PHE A 140 -10.97 1.32 -7.77
CA PHE A 140 -10.78 2.77 -7.65
C PHE A 140 -10.42 3.43 -8.99
N GLU A 141 -9.44 2.86 -9.70
CA GLU A 141 -8.94 3.36 -10.98
C GLU A 141 -10.00 3.35 -12.08
N LEU A 142 -10.98 2.44 -11.99
CA LEU A 142 -12.10 2.35 -12.94
C LEU A 142 -13.08 3.52 -12.75
N PHE A 143 -13.42 3.85 -11.50
CA PHE A 143 -14.46 4.85 -11.21
C PHE A 143 -13.93 6.27 -11.09
N PHE A 144 -12.66 6.44 -10.72
CA PHE A 144 -12.05 7.75 -10.49
C PHE A 144 -12.14 8.70 -11.70
N PRO A 145 -11.84 8.30 -12.95
CA PRO A 145 -11.91 9.19 -14.11
C PRO A 145 -13.30 9.80 -14.32
N TYR A 146 -14.37 9.02 -14.12
CA TYR A 146 -15.75 9.51 -14.23
C TYR A 146 -16.07 10.57 -13.18
N LYS A 147 -15.63 10.36 -11.94
CA LYS A 147 -15.82 11.34 -10.87
C LYS A 147 -15.00 12.58 -11.13
N GLN A 148 -13.76 12.41 -11.58
CA GLN A 148 -12.86 13.51 -11.90
C GLN A 148 -13.45 14.42 -12.97
N SER A 149 -14.04 13.86 -14.03
CA SER A 149 -14.68 14.63 -15.12
C SER A 149 -15.70 15.65 -14.60
N LYS A 150 -16.56 15.25 -13.65
CA LYS A 150 -17.52 16.14 -12.99
C LYS A 150 -16.87 17.33 -12.29
N TYR A 151 -15.73 17.13 -11.63
CA TYR A 151 -15.01 18.23 -10.96
C TYR A 151 -14.29 19.12 -11.98
N LEU A 152 -13.71 18.56 -13.04
CA LEU A 152 -12.98 19.32 -14.05
C LEU A 152 -13.90 20.18 -14.94
N SER A 153 -15.19 19.84 -15.05
CA SER A 153 -16.18 20.60 -15.84
C SER A 153 -16.78 21.80 -15.09
N MET A 154 -16.64 21.88 -13.77
CA MET A 154 -17.20 22.97 -12.97
C MET A 154 -16.30 24.21 -12.96
N ASP A 155 -16.89 25.38 -13.21
CA ASP A 155 -16.19 26.67 -13.23
C ASP A 155 -15.43 26.98 -11.94
N LYS A 156 -16.02 26.62 -10.79
CA LYS A 156 -15.40 26.73 -9.45
C LYS A 156 -14.07 25.97 -9.34
N TYR A 157 -13.87 24.97 -10.20
CA TYR A 157 -12.74 24.06 -10.18
C TYR A 157 -11.84 24.20 -11.42
N LYS A 158 -11.96 25.28 -12.20
CA LYS A 158 -11.05 25.60 -13.33
C LYS A 158 -9.56 25.52 -12.95
N ARG A 159 -9.20 25.87 -11.69
CA ARG A 159 -7.83 25.72 -11.13
C ARG A 159 -7.30 24.27 -11.11
N TYR A 160 -8.19 23.27 -11.13
CA TYR A 160 -7.86 21.84 -11.15
C TYR A 160 -7.66 21.29 -12.57
N LYS A 161 -8.05 22.04 -13.62
CA LYS A 161 -8.00 21.59 -15.02
C LYS A 161 -6.58 21.28 -15.50
N ILE A 162 -5.59 21.97 -14.96
CA ILE A 162 -4.15 21.74 -15.20
C ILE A 162 -3.68 20.43 -14.53
N TRP A 163 -4.42 19.94 -13.54
CA TRP A 163 -4.08 18.78 -12.71
C TRP A 163 -4.93 17.56 -13.05
N ARG A 164 -5.37 17.40 -14.31
CA ARG A 164 -5.91 16.11 -14.77
C ARG A 164 -4.86 15.05 -14.46
N THR A 165 -5.21 14.16 -13.54
CA THR A 165 -4.33 13.11 -13.05
C THR A 165 -4.96 11.78 -13.33
N HIS A 166 -4.14 10.78 -13.64
CA HIS A 166 -4.51 9.40 -13.43
C HIS A 166 -4.47 9.09 -11.94
N GLY A 167 -5.48 8.43 -11.41
CA GLY A 167 -5.60 8.15 -9.97
C GLY A 167 -5.93 6.69 -9.76
N ASN A 168 -4.93 5.90 -9.36
CA ASN A 168 -5.11 4.47 -9.09
C ASN A 168 -5.53 4.18 -7.64
N ALA A 169 -5.52 5.19 -6.76
CA ALA A 169 -5.90 5.06 -5.36
C ALA A 169 -6.24 6.41 -4.72
N ALA A 170 -6.89 6.38 -3.56
CA ALA A 170 -7.25 7.61 -2.83
C ALA A 170 -6.05 8.35 -2.20
N HIS A 171 -4.88 7.71 -2.11
CA HIS A 171 -3.72 8.19 -1.34
C HIS A 171 -4.05 8.55 0.13
N ASN A 172 -5.07 7.89 0.67
CA ASN A 172 -5.50 7.87 2.06
C ASN A 172 -6.20 6.53 2.24
N GLN A 173 -5.64 5.63 3.05
CA GLN A 173 -6.12 4.25 3.16
C GLN A 173 -7.56 4.14 3.66
N ILE A 174 -8.03 5.10 4.47
CA ILE A 174 -9.41 5.13 4.96
C ILE A 174 -10.35 5.43 3.81
N LEU A 175 -10.08 6.50 3.05
CA LEU A 175 -10.88 6.84 1.87
C LEU A 175 -10.82 5.72 0.83
N ASP A 176 -9.65 5.12 0.65
CA ASP A 176 -9.44 3.99 -0.26
C ASP A 176 -10.34 2.81 0.12
N PHE A 177 -10.27 2.34 1.37
CA PHE A 177 -11.12 1.27 1.87
C PHE A 177 -12.61 1.61 1.82
N CYS A 178 -13.02 2.79 2.28
CA CYS A 178 -14.42 3.16 2.23
C CYS A 178 -14.93 3.26 0.79
N SER A 179 -14.12 3.76 -0.15
CA SER A 179 -14.53 3.90 -1.55
C SER A 179 -14.61 2.57 -2.30
N GLU A 180 -13.76 1.60 -1.96
CA GLU A 180 -13.71 0.29 -2.64
C GLU A 180 -14.57 -0.78 -1.98
N ILE A 181 -14.46 -0.95 -0.65
CA ILE A 181 -15.11 -2.03 0.11
C ILE A 181 -16.19 -1.52 1.08
N GLY A 182 -16.49 -0.22 1.04
CA GLY A 182 -17.55 0.39 1.82
C GLY A 182 -17.30 0.40 3.33
N PHE A 183 -18.28 0.89 4.08
CA PHE A 183 -18.25 0.88 5.54
C PHE A 183 -18.33 -0.53 6.12
N LEU A 184 -18.94 -1.48 5.41
CA LEU A 184 -18.99 -2.87 5.85
C LEU A 184 -17.58 -3.49 5.86
N GLY A 185 -16.86 -3.38 4.74
CA GLY A 185 -15.49 -3.88 4.61
C GLY A 185 -14.53 -3.17 5.55
N PHE A 186 -14.60 -1.83 5.59
CA PHE A 186 -13.78 -1.04 6.51
C PHE A 186 -14.08 -1.36 7.98
N GLY A 187 -15.36 -1.54 8.34
CA GLY A 187 -15.77 -1.93 9.69
C GLY A 187 -15.17 -3.28 10.13
N MET A 188 -15.15 -4.27 9.25
CA MET A 188 -14.50 -5.56 9.53
C MET A 188 -12.99 -5.40 9.78
N PHE A 189 -12.32 -4.53 9.01
CA PHE A 189 -10.91 -4.23 9.21
C PHE A 189 -10.66 -3.52 10.56
N ILE A 190 -11.53 -2.58 10.95
CA ILE A 190 -11.45 -1.93 12.27
C ILE A 190 -11.67 -2.93 13.41
N LEU A 191 -12.61 -3.88 13.27
CA LEU A 191 -12.81 -4.95 14.25
C LEU A 191 -11.55 -5.81 14.39
N LEU A 192 -10.90 -6.14 13.28
CA LEU A 192 -9.63 -6.88 13.27
C LEU A 192 -8.53 -6.09 14.02
N LEU A 193 -8.38 -4.79 13.78
CA LEU A 193 -7.45 -3.95 14.53
C LEU A 193 -7.80 -3.89 16.02
N PHE A 194 -9.08 -3.71 16.36
CA PHE A 194 -9.54 -3.68 17.74
C PHE A 194 -9.20 -4.97 18.48
N THR A 195 -9.43 -6.13 17.85
CA THR A 195 -9.07 -7.42 18.46
C THR A 195 -7.57 -7.57 18.70
N PHE A 196 -6.73 -7.12 17.76
CA PHE A 196 -5.28 -7.13 17.92
C PHE A 196 -4.80 -6.27 19.08
N PHE A 197 -5.23 -5.00 19.15
CA PHE A 197 -4.83 -4.12 20.24
C PHE A 197 -5.38 -4.61 21.59
N LYS A 198 -6.63 -5.06 21.64
CA LYS A 198 -7.23 -5.66 22.85
C LYS A 198 -6.42 -6.85 23.33
N LYS A 199 -6.09 -7.80 22.45
CA LYS A 199 -5.27 -8.97 22.79
C LYS A 199 -3.87 -8.59 23.23
N GLY A 200 -3.26 -7.59 22.58
CA GLY A 200 -1.95 -7.06 22.95
C GLY A 200 -1.93 -6.48 24.37
N PHE A 201 -2.93 -5.66 24.73
CA PHE A 201 -3.05 -5.13 26.09
C PHE A 201 -3.34 -6.22 27.13
N THR A 202 -4.19 -7.20 26.81
CA THR A 202 -4.43 -8.36 27.70
C THR A 202 -3.14 -9.15 27.94
N LEU A 203 -2.33 -9.37 26.89
CA LEU A 203 -1.04 -10.04 27.01
C LEU A 203 -0.07 -9.26 27.91
N ILE A 204 0.02 -7.93 27.74
CA ILE A 204 0.86 -7.08 28.59
C ILE A 204 0.42 -7.12 30.05
N LYS A 205 -0.89 -7.17 30.32
CA LYS A 205 -1.45 -7.25 31.67
C LYS A 205 -1.08 -8.56 32.37
N ASN A 206 -1.12 -9.67 31.64
CA ASN A 206 -0.90 -11.02 32.19
C ASN A 206 0.57 -11.47 32.17
N GLU A 207 1.43 -10.81 31.42
CA GLU A 207 2.86 -11.12 31.38
C GLU A 207 3.55 -10.63 32.66
N GLU A 208 4.49 -11.40 33.19
CA GLU A 208 5.28 -10.99 34.36
C GLU A 208 6.59 -10.33 33.92
N LYS A 209 7.22 -10.88 32.86
CA LYS A 209 8.53 -10.43 32.40
C LYS A 209 8.41 -9.10 31.67
N ILE A 210 9.03 -8.07 32.25
CA ILE A 210 9.02 -6.70 31.71
C ILE A 210 9.58 -6.66 30.28
N GLU A 211 10.63 -7.43 29.99
CA GLU A 211 11.25 -7.50 28.66
C GLU A 211 10.23 -7.97 27.61
N ARG A 212 9.36 -8.92 27.99
CA ARG A 212 8.29 -9.42 27.13
C ARG A 212 7.18 -8.38 26.98
N LYS A 213 6.82 -7.65 28.04
CA LYS A 213 5.88 -6.50 27.94
C LYS A 213 6.36 -5.46 26.94
N ILE A 214 7.62 -5.06 27.03
CA ILE A 214 8.25 -4.09 26.11
C ILE A 214 8.21 -4.62 24.68
N PHE A 215 8.50 -5.90 24.47
CA PHE A 215 8.45 -6.51 23.14
C PHE A 215 7.03 -6.55 22.58
N ILE A 216 6.02 -6.98 23.36
CA ILE A 216 4.61 -7.01 22.93
C ILE A 216 4.13 -5.59 22.57
N PHE A 217 4.45 -4.60 23.41
CA PHE A 217 4.10 -3.21 23.12
C PHE A 217 4.78 -2.71 21.84
N SER A 218 6.03 -3.11 21.56
CA SER A 218 6.72 -2.72 20.33
C SER A 218 6.06 -3.28 19.06
N LEU A 219 5.46 -4.49 19.12
CA LEU A 219 4.66 -5.04 18.03
C LEU A 219 3.44 -4.15 17.76
N MET A 220 2.73 -3.75 18.83
CA MET A 220 1.56 -2.87 18.74
C MET A 220 1.95 -1.48 18.22
N ALA A 221 3.06 -0.93 18.70
CA ALA A 221 3.58 0.37 18.26
C ALA A 221 3.95 0.36 16.76
N GLY A 222 4.52 -0.73 16.24
CA GLY A 222 4.82 -0.88 14.82
C GLY A 222 3.57 -0.88 13.94
N ILE A 223 2.51 -1.60 14.35
CA ILE A 223 1.21 -1.55 13.65
C ILE A 223 0.59 -0.16 13.73
N PHE A 224 0.64 0.48 14.90
CA PHE A 224 0.13 1.85 15.06
C PHE A 224 0.86 2.85 14.15
N ALA A 225 2.19 2.77 14.11
CA ALA A 225 3.03 3.57 13.22
C ALA A 225 2.64 3.42 11.75
N PHE A 226 2.38 2.18 11.34
CA PHE A 226 1.93 1.85 10.00
C PHE A 226 0.55 2.43 9.68
N LEU A 227 -0.40 2.39 10.62
CA LEU A 227 -1.73 2.97 10.42
C LEU A 227 -1.68 4.50 10.26
N ILE A 228 -0.83 5.18 11.01
CA ILE A 228 -0.62 6.63 10.89
C ILE A 228 -0.06 7.00 9.51
N ASP A 229 0.93 6.26 9.04
CA ASP A 229 1.48 6.48 7.71
C ASP A 229 0.41 6.30 6.62
N ASN A 230 -0.43 5.26 6.76
CA ASN A 230 -1.54 4.96 5.86
C ASN A 230 -2.66 6.01 5.85
N PHE A 231 -2.65 6.99 6.76
CA PHE A 231 -3.53 8.15 6.61
C PHE A 231 -3.15 9.02 5.39
N PHE A 232 -1.89 8.94 4.95
CA PHE A 232 -1.35 9.72 3.84
C PHE A 232 -0.84 8.85 2.66
N ASN A 233 -1.02 7.53 2.75
CA ASN A 233 -0.57 6.53 1.79
C ASN A 233 -1.62 5.43 1.61
N VAL A 234 -1.39 4.54 0.64
CA VAL A 234 -2.25 3.40 0.31
C VAL A 234 -1.45 2.10 0.32
N THR A 235 -0.88 1.81 1.49
CA THR A 235 0.16 0.78 1.60
C THR A 235 -0.39 -0.63 1.42
N PHE A 236 -1.68 -0.84 1.69
CA PHE A 236 -2.33 -2.14 1.48
C PHE A 236 -2.47 -2.52 0.00
N ARG A 237 -2.07 -1.65 -0.94
CA ARG A 237 -1.94 -2.01 -2.36
C ARG A 237 -0.61 -2.69 -2.69
N PHE A 238 0.35 -2.73 -1.75
CA PHE A 238 1.69 -3.27 -1.98
C PHE A 238 1.94 -4.53 -1.16
N PRO A 239 2.31 -5.68 -1.79
CA PRO A 239 2.51 -6.95 -1.09
C PRO A 239 3.58 -6.90 0.01
N GLY A 240 4.71 -6.22 -0.23
CA GLY A 240 5.85 -6.23 0.70
C GLY A 240 5.49 -5.75 2.11
N PRO A 241 4.97 -4.51 2.27
CA PRO A 241 4.52 -4.02 3.56
C PRO A 241 3.34 -4.81 4.16
N MET A 242 2.44 -5.36 3.34
CA MET A 242 1.35 -6.22 3.82
C MET A 242 1.88 -7.50 4.48
N ILE A 243 2.90 -8.13 3.91
CA ILE A 243 3.54 -9.31 4.51
C ILE A 243 4.08 -8.97 5.89
N ALA A 244 4.76 -7.82 6.03
CA ALA A 244 5.24 -7.36 7.33
C ALA A 244 4.09 -7.11 8.31
N PHE A 245 3.05 -6.39 7.89
CA PHE A 245 1.86 -6.13 8.70
C PHE A 245 1.24 -7.42 9.23
N TRP A 246 0.95 -8.39 8.34
CA TRP A 246 0.34 -9.67 8.71
C TRP A 246 1.26 -10.56 9.53
N SER A 247 2.58 -10.50 9.31
CA SER A 247 3.56 -11.21 10.12
C SER A 247 3.54 -10.70 11.57
N VAL A 248 3.54 -9.38 11.77
CA VAL A 248 3.46 -8.78 13.12
C VAL A 248 2.13 -9.11 13.79
N PHE A 249 1.05 -9.06 13.02
CA PHE A 249 -0.29 -9.45 13.47
C PHE A 249 -0.30 -10.89 13.99
N GLY A 250 0.22 -11.83 13.20
CA GLY A 250 0.33 -13.24 13.57
C GLY A 250 1.24 -13.48 14.78
N ILE A 251 2.41 -12.85 14.83
CA ILE A 251 3.36 -12.96 15.95
C ILE A 251 2.72 -12.56 17.29
N LEU A 252 1.89 -11.51 17.31
CA LEU A 252 1.20 -11.10 18.53
C LEU A 252 0.08 -12.07 18.89
N LEU A 253 -0.77 -12.43 17.93
CA LEU A 253 -1.92 -13.30 18.19
C LEU A 253 -1.52 -14.73 18.58
N SER A 254 -0.45 -15.27 17.99
CA SER A 254 0.09 -16.59 18.33
C SER A 254 0.59 -16.67 19.78
N ARG A 255 0.89 -15.53 20.40
CA ARG A 255 1.27 -15.45 21.83
C ARG A 255 0.05 -15.38 22.74
N SER A 256 -1.12 -15.04 22.22
CA SER A 256 -2.35 -14.88 23.01
C SER A 256 -3.08 -16.19 23.29
N GLU A 257 -2.73 -17.26 22.58
CA GLU A 257 -3.37 -18.56 22.73
C GLU A 257 -2.61 -19.43 23.74
N ASN A 258 -3.15 -19.55 24.96
CA ASN A 258 -2.79 -20.63 25.89
C ASN A 258 -3.71 -21.85 25.73
N ASN A 259 -4.85 -21.69 25.06
CA ASN A 259 -5.82 -22.75 24.80
C ASN A 259 -6.16 -22.74 23.31
N SER A 260 -5.40 -23.48 22.50
CA SER A 260 -5.79 -23.76 21.12
C SER A 260 -7.05 -24.61 21.14
N ARG A 261 -8.21 -24.02 20.87
CA ARG A 261 -9.41 -24.79 20.57
C ARG A 261 -9.22 -25.39 19.18
N GLU A 262 -9.04 -26.70 19.11
CA GLU A 262 -8.97 -27.41 17.85
C GLU A 262 -10.33 -27.31 17.14
N ILE A 263 -10.39 -26.49 16.08
CA ILE A 263 -11.59 -26.41 15.25
C ILE A 263 -11.59 -27.65 14.35
N LYS A 264 -12.40 -28.65 14.72
CA LYS A 264 -12.61 -29.83 13.87
C LYS A 264 -13.43 -29.44 12.64
N ILE A 265 -12.75 -29.19 11.53
CA ILE A 265 -13.39 -28.98 10.23
C ILE A 265 -13.96 -30.31 9.76
N LYS A 266 -15.27 -30.36 9.48
CA LYS A 266 -15.93 -31.57 8.97
C LYS A 266 -15.34 -31.95 7.60
N LYS A 267 -15.12 -33.24 7.34
CA LYS A 267 -14.63 -33.77 6.04
C LYS A 267 -15.27 -33.15 4.78
N PRO A 268 -16.61 -32.99 4.68
CA PRO A 268 -17.20 -32.35 3.49
C PRO A 268 -16.75 -30.90 3.31
N LEU A 269 -16.64 -30.15 4.41
CA LEU A 269 -16.18 -28.76 4.36
C LEU A 269 -14.69 -28.66 4.01
N SER A 270 -13.85 -29.56 4.52
CA SER A 270 -12.43 -29.57 4.14
C SER A 270 -12.22 -29.89 2.66
N VAL A 271 -12.97 -30.86 2.11
CA VAL A 271 -12.92 -31.18 0.68
C VAL A 271 -13.37 -29.98 -0.15
N PHE A 272 -14.47 -29.33 0.24
CA PHE A 272 -14.94 -28.10 -0.41
C PHE A 272 -13.89 -26.98 -0.40
N LEU A 273 -13.26 -26.72 0.76
CA LEU A 273 -12.22 -25.69 0.89
C LEU A 273 -10.98 -26.02 0.04
N ILE A 274 -10.59 -27.28 -0.05
CA ILE A 274 -9.48 -27.72 -0.92
C ILE A 274 -9.84 -27.49 -2.39
N ILE A 275 -11.03 -27.90 -2.84
CA ILE A 275 -11.49 -27.69 -4.22
C ILE A 275 -11.56 -26.19 -4.54
N LEU A 276 -12.13 -25.38 -3.65
CA LEU A 276 -12.20 -23.93 -3.80
C LEU A 276 -10.79 -23.30 -3.89
N SER A 277 -9.87 -23.74 -3.04
CA SER A 277 -8.49 -23.27 -3.05
C SER A 277 -7.78 -23.64 -4.35
N LEU A 278 -7.94 -24.89 -4.81
CA LEU A 278 -7.38 -25.34 -6.10
C LEU A 278 -7.97 -24.57 -7.26
N PHE A 279 -9.29 -24.31 -7.26
CA PHE A 279 -9.94 -23.50 -8.28
C PHE A 279 -9.37 -22.07 -8.32
N VAL A 280 -9.21 -21.42 -7.16
CA VAL A 280 -8.60 -20.09 -7.07
C VAL A 280 -7.15 -20.11 -7.57
N ILE A 281 -6.35 -21.09 -7.14
CA ILE A 281 -4.95 -21.24 -7.58
C ILE A 281 -4.87 -21.43 -9.10
N LEU A 282 -5.71 -22.30 -9.68
CA LEU A 282 -5.74 -22.54 -11.12
C LEU A 282 -6.13 -21.28 -11.90
N LYS A 283 -7.09 -20.51 -11.40
CA LYS A 283 -7.48 -19.22 -12.00
C LYS A 283 -6.31 -18.22 -11.98
N GLU A 284 -5.63 -18.08 -10.84
CA GLU A 284 -4.49 -17.18 -10.70
C GLU A 284 -3.29 -17.61 -11.56
N ILE A 285 -3.02 -18.93 -11.68
CA ILE A 285 -2.03 -19.45 -12.61
C ILE A 285 -2.41 -19.09 -14.05
N GLY A 286 -3.69 -19.19 -14.40
CA GLY A 286 -4.20 -18.73 -15.70
C GLY A 286 -3.86 -17.27 -15.97
N VAL A 287 -4.16 -16.37 -15.03
CA VAL A 287 -3.83 -14.92 -15.14
C VAL A 287 -2.32 -14.69 -15.22
N LEU A 288 -1.51 -15.42 -14.44
CA LEU A 288 -0.05 -15.32 -14.48
C LEU A 288 0.51 -15.76 -15.84
N VAL A 289 0.05 -16.89 -16.38
CA VAL A 289 0.44 -17.37 -17.71
C VAL A 289 -0.06 -16.40 -18.80
N GLY A 290 -1.28 -15.88 -18.65
CA GLY A 290 -1.83 -14.85 -19.54
C GLY A 290 -0.97 -13.58 -19.55
N SER A 291 -0.50 -13.15 -18.39
CA SER A 291 0.43 -12.01 -18.24
C SER A 291 1.78 -12.29 -18.91
N ALA A 292 2.30 -13.51 -18.82
CA ALA A 292 3.51 -13.90 -19.53
C ALA A 292 3.31 -13.86 -21.06
N CYS A 293 2.17 -14.32 -21.56
CA CYS A 293 1.79 -14.18 -22.97
C CYS A 293 1.70 -12.71 -23.40
N TYR A 294 1.08 -11.85 -22.58
CA TYR A 294 1.03 -10.41 -22.84
C TYR A 294 2.43 -9.79 -23.02
N VAL A 295 3.35 -10.07 -22.09
CA VAL A 295 4.73 -9.57 -22.15
C VAL A 295 5.47 -10.11 -23.38
N ARG A 296 5.24 -11.37 -23.76
CA ARG A 296 5.80 -11.92 -25.00
C ARG A 296 5.24 -11.22 -26.24
N GLY A 297 3.94 -10.93 -26.27
CA GLY A 297 3.30 -10.13 -27.31
C GLY A 297 3.97 -8.77 -27.49
N GLN A 298 4.21 -8.04 -26.40
CA GLN A 298 4.94 -6.76 -26.44
C GLN A 298 6.36 -6.92 -27.01
N LYS A 299 7.08 -7.98 -26.64
CA LYS A 299 8.40 -8.28 -27.17
C LYS A 299 8.38 -8.55 -28.67
N PHE A 300 7.36 -9.23 -29.18
CA PHE A 300 7.17 -9.44 -30.62
C PHE A 300 6.84 -8.15 -31.37
N ILE A 301 6.01 -7.28 -30.79
CA ILE A 301 5.77 -5.92 -31.33
C ILE A 301 7.09 -5.15 -31.46
N GLY A 302 7.94 -5.16 -30.44
CA GLY A 302 9.26 -4.51 -30.48
C GLY A 302 10.18 -5.05 -31.59
N ARG A 303 9.96 -6.30 -32.03
CA ARG A 303 10.66 -6.94 -33.16
C ARG A 303 9.92 -6.81 -34.49
N LYS A 304 8.82 -6.05 -34.56
CA LYS A 304 7.93 -5.89 -35.71
C LYS A 304 7.29 -7.21 -36.20
N MET A 305 7.23 -8.24 -35.35
CA MET A 305 6.61 -9.53 -35.65
C MET A 305 5.12 -9.48 -35.28
N ILE A 306 4.31 -8.84 -36.12
CA ILE A 306 2.92 -8.50 -35.80
C ILE A 306 2.03 -9.74 -35.61
N ASP A 307 2.10 -10.73 -36.51
CA ASP A 307 1.25 -11.92 -36.41
C ASP A 307 1.56 -12.76 -35.16
N SER A 308 2.83 -12.90 -34.79
CA SER A 308 3.22 -13.58 -33.54
C SER A 308 2.74 -12.81 -32.30
N ALA A 309 2.74 -11.48 -32.34
CA ALA A 309 2.19 -10.67 -31.26
C ALA A 309 0.67 -10.87 -31.11
N ILE A 310 -0.07 -10.88 -32.23
CA ILE A 310 -1.52 -11.15 -32.26
C ILE A 310 -1.81 -12.52 -31.63
N GLU A 311 -1.04 -13.56 -31.96
CA GLU A 311 -1.24 -14.89 -31.41
C GLU A 311 -1.02 -14.92 -29.88
N GLU A 312 0.04 -14.31 -29.39
CA GLU A 312 0.31 -14.24 -27.95
C GLU A 312 -0.74 -13.41 -27.21
N TYR A 313 -1.22 -12.29 -27.78
CA TYR A 313 -2.31 -11.53 -27.18
C TYR A 313 -3.64 -12.31 -27.18
N LYS A 314 -3.93 -13.12 -28.20
CA LYS A 314 -5.09 -14.04 -28.18
C LYS A 314 -4.96 -15.10 -27.09
N LYS A 315 -3.76 -15.67 -26.89
CA LYS A 315 -3.51 -16.60 -25.77
C LYS A 315 -3.69 -15.92 -24.42
N CYS A 316 -3.20 -14.69 -24.26
CA CYS A 316 -3.43 -13.86 -23.09
C CYS A 316 -4.93 -13.72 -22.80
N LEU A 317 -5.72 -13.29 -23.78
CA LEU A 317 -7.16 -13.07 -23.63
C LEU A 317 -8.00 -14.34 -23.47
N LYS A 318 -7.48 -15.50 -23.89
CA LYS A 318 -8.10 -16.79 -23.59
C LYS A 318 -7.96 -17.16 -22.11
N LEU A 319 -6.86 -16.75 -21.47
CA LEU A 319 -6.56 -17.05 -20.08
C LEU A 319 -7.09 -15.97 -19.12
N ASP A 320 -7.07 -14.71 -19.55
CA ASP A 320 -7.63 -13.57 -18.85
C ASP A 320 -8.46 -12.73 -19.83
N PRO A 321 -9.75 -13.02 -20.01
CA PRO A 321 -10.62 -12.27 -20.93
C PRO A 321 -10.96 -10.87 -20.40
N THR A 322 -10.64 -10.57 -19.14
CA THR A 322 -10.98 -9.35 -18.42
C THR A 322 -9.82 -8.34 -18.34
N THR A 323 -8.70 -8.59 -19.00
CA THR A 323 -7.59 -7.64 -19.06
C THR A 323 -7.81 -6.59 -20.14
N VAL A 324 -7.99 -5.32 -19.73
CA VAL A 324 -8.14 -4.19 -20.65
C VAL A 324 -6.89 -4.02 -21.53
N HIS A 325 -5.70 -4.17 -20.93
CA HIS A 325 -4.44 -4.02 -21.65
C HIS A 325 -4.28 -5.07 -22.75
N GLY A 326 -4.72 -6.31 -22.54
CA GLY A 326 -4.64 -7.35 -23.56
C GLY A 326 -5.54 -7.06 -24.76
N HIS A 327 -6.77 -6.58 -24.53
CA HIS A 327 -7.68 -6.18 -25.61
C HIS A 327 -7.15 -4.95 -26.35
N TYR A 328 -6.66 -3.95 -25.63
CA TYR A 328 -6.08 -2.73 -26.19
C TYR A 328 -4.86 -3.03 -27.07
N GLU A 329 -3.90 -3.81 -26.56
CA GLU A 329 -2.70 -4.14 -27.33
C GLU A 329 -2.96 -5.10 -28.48
N LEU A 330 -3.96 -5.99 -28.37
CA LEU A 330 -4.43 -6.77 -29.51
C LEU A 330 -5.00 -5.85 -30.60
N GLY A 331 -5.76 -4.81 -30.23
CA GLY A 331 -6.23 -3.78 -31.16
C GLY A 331 -5.08 -3.05 -31.84
N ASN A 332 -4.08 -2.61 -31.07
CA ASN A 332 -2.87 -1.97 -31.61
C ASN A 332 -2.12 -2.89 -32.58
N ALA A 333 -2.01 -4.18 -32.25
CA ALA A 333 -1.35 -5.17 -33.09
C ALA A 333 -2.11 -5.38 -34.41
N TYR A 334 -3.45 -5.49 -34.35
CA TYR A 334 -4.28 -5.59 -35.55
C TYR A 334 -4.17 -4.35 -36.45
N LEU A 335 -4.21 -3.16 -35.86
CA LEU A 335 -4.06 -1.90 -36.59
C LEU A 335 -2.70 -1.82 -37.31
N ARG A 336 -1.60 -2.18 -36.63
CA ARG A 336 -0.26 -2.29 -37.23
C ARG A 336 -0.18 -3.32 -38.36
N GLY A 337 -1.04 -4.35 -38.31
CA GLY A 337 -1.17 -5.38 -39.34
C GLY A 337 -2.18 -5.06 -40.44
N GLY A 338 -2.77 -3.85 -40.46
CA GLY A 338 -3.78 -3.43 -41.44
C GLY A 338 -5.17 -4.04 -41.26
N LYS A 339 -5.42 -4.74 -40.14
CA LYS A 339 -6.68 -5.44 -39.82
C LYS A 339 -7.60 -4.50 -39.02
N ILE A 340 -8.22 -3.53 -39.71
CA ILE A 340 -8.94 -2.42 -39.07
C ILE A 340 -10.17 -2.92 -38.32
N ASP A 341 -11.01 -3.75 -38.92
CA ASP A 341 -12.26 -4.24 -38.31
C ASP A 341 -12.00 -5.03 -37.01
N GLU A 342 -10.98 -5.89 -37.01
CA GLU A 342 -10.57 -6.61 -35.81
C GLU A 342 -9.99 -5.68 -34.74
N ALA A 343 -9.29 -4.61 -35.14
CA ALA A 343 -8.83 -3.59 -34.22
C ALA A 343 -10.00 -2.89 -33.53
N ILE A 344 -11.04 -2.48 -34.29
CA ILE A 344 -12.26 -1.85 -33.74
C ILE A 344 -12.92 -2.77 -32.71
N LYS A 345 -13.06 -4.06 -33.05
CA LYS A 345 -13.66 -5.06 -32.16
C LYS A 345 -12.86 -5.23 -30.88
N SER A 346 -11.53 -5.30 -30.99
CA SER A 346 -10.63 -5.39 -29.84
C SER A 346 -10.70 -4.16 -28.94
N TYR A 347 -10.68 -2.94 -29.50
CA TYR A 347 -10.85 -1.74 -28.70
C TYR A 347 -12.23 -1.62 -28.06
N THR A 348 -13.29 -2.04 -28.76
CA THR A 348 -14.64 -2.11 -28.21
C THR A 348 -14.71 -3.06 -27.02
N ASN A 349 -14.03 -4.21 -27.08
CA ASN A 349 -13.93 -5.12 -25.95
C ASN A 349 -13.12 -4.53 -24.79
N ALA A 350 -12.01 -3.83 -25.08
CA ALA A 350 -11.25 -3.11 -24.06
C ALA A 350 -12.14 -2.08 -23.32
N TYR A 351 -12.95 -1.32 -24.07
CA TYR A 351 -13.90 -0.35 -23.52
C TYR A 351 -15.00 -1.04 -22.68
N LYS A 352 -15.54 -2.18 -23.11
CA LYS A 352 -16.52 -2.94 -22.31
C LYS A 352 -15.94 -3.44 -21.00
N VAL A 353 -14.66 -3.82 -20.99
CA VAL A 353 -13.95 -4.31 -19.80
C VAL A 353 -13.65 -3.16 -18.83
N ASN A 354 -13.08 -2.07 -19.32
CA ASN A 354 -12.79 -0.88 -18.54
C ASN A 354 -13.08 0.37 -19.39
N PRO A 355 -14.29 0.94 -19.27
CA PRO A 355 -14.64 2.12 -20.05
C PRO A 355 -13.92 3.40 -19.57
N GLY A 356 -13.20 3.33 -18.44
CA GLY A 356 -12.35 4.41 -17.93
C GLY A 356 -10.89 4.35 -18.43
N TYR A 357 -10.51 3.38 -19.27
CA TYR A 357 -9.17 3.28 -19.85
C TYR A 357 -9.02 4.28 -20.99
N ASP A 358 -8.44 5.44 -20.69
CA ASP A 358 -8.45 6.60 -21.59
C ASP A 358 -7.53 6.45 -22.81
N GLU A 359 -6.53 5.59 -22.74
CA GLU A 359 -5.66 5.23 -23.89
C GLU A 359 -6.43 4.74 -25.11
N ILE A 360 -7.63 4.17 -24.92
CA ILE A 360 -8.51 3.70 -26.00
C ILE A 360 -8.88 4.86 -26.95
N PHE A 361 -9.13 6.04 -26.40
CA PHE A 361 -9.62 7.20 -27.15
C PHE A 361 -8.52 7.99 -27.87
N PHE A 362 -7.25 7.65 -27.65
CA PHE A 362 -6.13 8.25 -28.39
C PHE A 362 -5.81 7.51 -29.70
N ASN A 363 -6.51 6.40 -29.99
CA ASN A 363 -6.33 5.66 -31.22
C ASN A 363 -7.25 6.18 -32.33
N PRO A 364 -6.74 6.31 -33.58
CA PRO A 364 -7.46 6.96 -34.68
C PRO A 364 -8.73 6.23 -35.12
N VAL A 365 -8.95 5.00 -34.64
CA VAL A 365 -10.14 4.21 -34.94
C VAL A 365 -11.43 4.83 -34.39
N PHE A 366 -11.35 5.58 -33.28
CA PHE A 366 -12.52 6.29 -32.72
C PHE A 366 -12.77 7.67 -33.32
N ASP A 367 -11.88 8.18 -34.17
CA ASP A 367 -12.16 9.37 -34.99
C ASP A 367 -12.93 9.02 -36.28
N ILE A 368 -13.10 7.72 -36.58
CA ILE A 368 -13.70 7.17 -37.80
C ILE A 368 -15.15 6.70 -37.58
N VAL A 369 -15.59 6.55 -36.33
CA VAL A 369 -16.95 6.15 -35.93
C VAL A 369 -17.64 7.33 -35.25
#